data_AF-A0A932LA10-F1
#
_entry.id   AF-A0A932LA10-F1
#
_cell.length_a   1.000
_cell.length_b   1.000
_cell.length_c   1.000
_cell.angle_alpha   90.00
_cell.angle_beta   90.00
_cell.angle_gamma   90.00
#
_symmetry.space_group_name_H-M   'P 1'
#
loop_
_entity.id
_entity.type
_entity.pdbx_description
1 polymer ?
#
loop_
_entity_poly.entity_id
_entity_poly.type
_entity_poly.pdbx_seq_one_letter_code
_entity_poly.pdbx_strand_id
1 'polypeptide(L)'
;MWLNVGGSAGHSALWAVDIHEGAYDGMTPRRWDVTVMGADEARSEVKEEKQQAKKDDARTRLLLTLQQFPSGETREALKEAAGVSSSIAALAIGELVASREVVPCKIRKGNRKSPYDGFRLAETALTVAA
;
A
#
# COMPACT_ATOMS: atom_id res chain seq x y z
N MET A 1 10.88 5.79 -20.71
CA MET A 1 10.72 6.12 -22.16
C MET A 1 10.08 4.94 -22.88
N TRP A 2 9.43 5.12 -24.04
CA TRP A 2 8.87 4.01 -24.84
C TRP A 2 9.65 3.87 -26.15
N LEU A 3 10.08 2.65 -26.47
CA LEU A 3 10.74 2.31 -27.72
C LEU A 3 9.79 1.46 -28.58
N ASN A 4 9.45 1.96 -29.77
CA ASN A 4 8.70 1.22 -30.76
C ASN A 4 9.65 0.78 -31.87
N VAL A 5 9.84 -0.54 -32.02
CA VAL A 5 10.66 -1.13 -33.09
C VAL A 5 9.73 -1.89 -34.02
N GLY A 6 9.67 -1.47 -35.29
CA GLY A 6 8.83 -2.11 -36.30
C GLY A 6 9.57 -2.33 -37.62
N GLY A 7 9.42 -3.51 -38.20
CA GLY A 7 9.94 -3.84 -39.54
C GLY A 7 8.91 -3.58 -40.63
N SER A 8 9.37 -3.34 -41.86
CA SER A 8 8.52 -3.08 -43.05
C SER A 8 7.54 -4.20 -43.39
N ALA A 9 7.67 -5.38 -42.78
CA ALA A 9 6.80 -6.55 -42.92
C ALA A 9 5.68 -6.64 -41.85
N GLY A 10 5.28 -5.53 -41.23
CA GLY A 10 4.08 -5.47 -40.36
C GLY A 10 4.26 -6.04 -38.94
N HIS A 11 5.48 -6.37 -38.53
CA HIS A 11 5.78 -6.75 -37.14
C HIS A 11 6.25 -5.52 -36.38
N SER A 12 5.49 -5.07 -35.38
CA SER A 12 5.88 -4.04 -34.42
C SER A 12 5.94 -4.59 -33.00
N ALA A 13 6.98 -4.21 -32.27
CA ALA A 13 7.16 -4.54 -30.86
C ALA A 13 7.35 -3.25 -30.06
N LEU A 14 6.58 -3.13 -28.98
CA LEU A 14 6.62 -1.98 -28.07
C LEU A 14 7.33 -2.38 -26.79
N TRP A 15 8.37 -1.62 -26.44
CA TRP A 15 9.21 -1.87 -25.27
C TRP A 15 9.19 -0.65 -24.36
N ALA A 16 9.14 -0.90 -23.05
CA ALA A 16 9.43 0.13 -22.06
C ALA A 16 10.96 0.17 -21.87
N VAL A 17 11.53 1.37 -21.95
CA VAL A 17 12.96 1.58 -21.76
C VAL A 17 13.13 2.59 -20.64
N ASP A 18 13.76 2.15 -19.55
CA ASP A 18 14.24 3.06 -18.51
C ASP A 18 15.72 3.34 -18.73
N ILE A 19 16.11 4.61 -18.61
CA ILE A 19 17.47 5.06 -18.89
C ILE A 19 17.95 5.85 -17.68
N HIS A 20 18.89 5.26 -16.95
CA HIS A 20 19.59 5.96 -15.89
C HIS A 20 20.90 6.51 -16.43
N GLU A 21 20.96 7.83 -16.51
CA GLU A 21 22.18 8.55 -16.87
C GLU A 21 23.00 8.80 -15.59
N GLY A 22 24.15 8.14 -15.48
CA GLY A 22 25.05 8.35 -14.35
C GLY A 22 25.63 9.78 -14.33
N ALA A 23 25.84 10.33 -13.14
CA ALA A 23 26.45 11.66 -12.96
C ALA A 23 27.89 11.68 -13.53
N TYR A 24 28.18 12.70 -14.34
CA TYR A 24 29.50 12.89 -14.96
C TYR A 24 30.37 13.77 -14.07
N ASP A 25 31.46 13.22 -13.54
CA ASP A 25 32.40 13.90 -12.66
C ASP A 25 33.67 14.43 -13.36
N GLY A 26 33.73 14.31 -14.70
CA GLY A 26 34.86 14.77 -15.51
C GLY A 26 36.08 13.82 -15.55
N MET A 27 36.11 12.79 -14.70
CA MET A 27 37.20 11.80 -14.65
C MET A 27 36.73 10.41 -15.11
N THR A 28 35.44 10.12 -15.00
CA THR A 28 34.85 8.83 -15.35
C THR A 28 33.98 8.96 -16.61
N PRO A 29 34.10 8.07 -17.62
CA PRO A 29 33.23 8.11 -18.78
C PRO A 29 31.77 7.90 -18.36
N ARG A 30 30.87 8.68 -18.97
CA ARG A 30 29.43 8.61 -18.70
C ARG A 30 28.92 7.20 -19.00
N ARG A 31 28.41 6.52 -17.98
CA ARG A 31 27.78 5.21 -18.12
C ARG A 31 26.27 5.39 -18.24
N TRP A 32 25.71 4.72 -19.22
CA TRP A 32 24.27 4.65 -19.45
C TRP A 32 23.82 3.27 -19.01
N ASP A 33 23.00 3.22 -17.97
CA ASP A 33 22.33 1.98 -17.57
C ASP A 33 20.95 1.97 -18.23
N VAL A 34 20.69 0.94 -19.03
CA VAL A 34 19.50 0.86 -19.88
C VAL A 34 18.79 -0.44 -19.58
N THR A 35 17.64 -0.34 -18.94
CA THR A 35 16.78 -1.48 -18.64
C THR A 35 15.65 -1.53 -19.67
N VAL A 36 15.60 -2.61 -20.44
CA VAL A 36 14.55 -2.86 -21.43
C VAL A 36 13.59 -3.90 -20.86
N MET A 37 12.33 -3.51 -20.69
CA MET A 37 11.29 -4.38 -20.13
C MET A 37 10.19 -4.62 -21.16
N GLY A 38 9.63 -5.83 -21.15
CA GLY A 38 8.45 -6.14 -21.96
C GLY A 38 7.27 -5.25 -21.56
N ALA A 39 6.43 -4.85 -22.53
CA ALA A 39 5.29 -3.97 -22.25
C ALA A 39 4.30 -4.54 -21.20
N ASP A 40 4.23 -5.85 -21.06
CA ASP A 40 3.38 -6.52 -20.06
C ASP A 40 4.01 -6.52 -18.66
N GLU A 41 5.34 -6.56 -18.55
CA GLU A 41 6.07 -6.48 -17.28
C GLU A 41 5.99 -5.06 -16.71
N ALA A 42 6.23 -4.04 -17.55
CA ALA A 42 6.12 -2.64 -17.15
C ALA A 42 4.68 -2.24 -16.72
N ARG A 43 3.64 -2.87 -17.28
CA ARG A 43 2.24 -2.65 -16.85
C ARG A 43 1.93 -3.31 -15.51
N SER A 44 2.59 -4.42 -15.21
CA SER A 44 2.37 -5.16 -13.96
C SER A 44 3.02 -4.44 -12.79
N GLU A 45 4.25 -3.94 -12.95
CA GLU A 45 4.95 -3.17 -11.92
C GLU A 45 4.22 -1.88 -11.54
N VAL A 46 3.79 -1.09 -12.53
CA VAL A 46 3.01 0.15 -12.26
C VAL A 46 1.69 -0.14 -11.53
N LYS A 47 1.10 -1.32 -11.74
CA LYS A 47 -0.13 -1.73 -11.06
C LYS A 47 0.15 -2.13 -9.61
N GLU A 48 1.25 -2.83 -9.37
CA GLU A 48 1.69 -3.23 -8.04
C GLU A 48 2.08 -2.03 -7.18
N GLU A 49 2.84 -1.07 -7.72
CA GLU A 49 3.19 0.17 -7.03
C GLU A 49 1.95 0.98 -6.62
N LYS A 50 0.97 1.11 -7.53
CA LYS A 50 -0.29 1.81 -7.24
C LYS A 50 -1.13 1.08 -6.20
N GLN A 51 -1.06 -0.26 -6.16
CA GLN A 51 -1.75 -1.03 -5.13
C GLN A 51 -1.05 -0.87 -3.78
N GLN A 52 0.28 -0.85 -3.76
CA GLN A 52 1.05 -0.67 -2.54
C GLN A 52 0.82 0.72 -1.94
N ALA A 53 0.90 1.78 -2.74
CA ALA A 53 0.62 3.14 -2.29
C ALA A 53 -0.79 3.30 -1.67
N LYS A 54 -1.79 2.61 -2.25
CA LYS A 54 -3.16 2.61 -1.71
C LYS A 54 -3.28 1.84 -0.39
N LYS A 55 -2.50 0.77 -0.21
CA LYS A 55 -2.46 0.02 1.05
C LYS A 55 -1.81 0.87 2.15
N ASP A 56 -0.71 1.53 1.85
CA ASP A 56 0.03 2.35 2.82
C ASP A 56 -0.80 3.56 3.29
N ASP A 57 -1.50 4.24 2.37
CA ASP A 57 -2.45 5.30 2.69
C ASP A 57 -3.61 4.79 3.55
N ALA A 58 -4.21 3.65 3.18
CA ALA A 58 -5.30 3.05 3.95
C ALA A 58 -4.86 2.62 5.36
N ARG A 59 -3.67 2.05 5.50
CA ARG A 59 -3.08 1.68 6.79
C ARG A 59 -2.91 2.90 7.69
N THR A 60 -2.36 3.99 7.15
CA THR A 60 -2.15 5.25 7.87
C THR A 60 -3.48 5.82 8.36
N ARG A 61 -4.49 5.88 7.49
CA ARG A 61 -5.83 6.37 7.86
C ARG A 61 -6.47 5.52 8.94
N LEU A 62 -6.40 4.19 8.84
CA LEU A 62 -6.96 3.29 9.84
C LEU A 62 -6.28 3.45 11.20
N LEU A 63 -4.96 3.64 11.25
CA LEU A 63 -4.24 3.92 12.50
C LEU A 63 -4.71 5.23 13.13
N LEU A 64 -4.83 6.31 12.34
CA LEU A 64 -5.34 7.59 12.82
C LEU A 64 -6.79 7.48 13.34
N THR A 65 -7.64 6.73 12.64
CA THR A 65 -9.01 6.46 13.09
C THR A 65 -9.02 5.64 14.38
N LEU A 66 -8.18 4.60 14.50
CA LEU A 66 -8.09 3.77 15.69
C LEU A 66 -7.60 4.56 16.92
N GLN A 67 -6.79 5.60 16.74
CA GLN A 67 -6.43 6.53 17.83
C GLN A 67 -7.64 7.30 18.38
N GLN A 68 -8.65 7.58 17.53
CA GLN A 68 -9.89 8.23 17.95
C GLN A 68 -10.83 7.27 18.73
N PHE A 69 -10.62 5.96 18.61
CA PHE A 69 -11.42 4.92 19.27
C PHE A 69 -10.57 4.05 20.21
N PRO A 70 -10.09 4.59 21.34
CA PRO A 70 -9.19 3.85 22.26
C PRO A 70 -9.84 2.62 22.89
N SER A 71 -11.18 2.61 23.05
CA SER A 71 -11.95 1.45 23.51
C SER A 71 -12.10 0.33 22.48
N GLY A 72 -11.67 0.59 21.24
CA GLY A 72 -11.91 -0.25 20.08
C GLY A 72 -13.26 0.02 19.41
N GLU A 73 -13.32 -0.32 18.13
CA GLU A 73 -14.52 -0.17 17.31
C GLU A 73 -14.66 -1.31 16.29
N THR A 74 -15.86 -1.52 15.75
CA THR A 74 -16.13 -2.54 14.74
C THR A 74 -15.41 -2.23 13.43
N ARG A 75 -15.09 -3.28 12.64
CA ARG A 75 -14.49 -3.12 11.31
C ARG A 75 -15.30 -2.18 10.40
N GLU A 76 -16.63 -2.29 10.42
CA GLU A 76 -17.49 -1.46 9.56
C GLU A 76 -17.43 0.03 9.94
N ALA A 77 -17.45 0.35 11.23
CA ALA A 77 -17.33 1.73 11.68
C ALA A 77 -15.91 2.29 11.47
N LEU A 78 -14.87 1.48 11.64
CA LEU A 78 -13.49 1.89 11.29
C LEU A 78 -13.34 2.17 9.79
N LYS A 79 -13.94 1.33 8.94
CA LYS A 79 -13.97 1.51 7.48
C LYS A 79 -14.67 2.81 7.10
N GLU A 80 -15.85 3.07 7.65
CA GLU A 80 -16.61 4.29 7.40
C GLU A 80 -15.87 5.54 7.87
N ALA A 81 -15.32 5.51 9.08
CA ALA A 81 -14.58 6.64 9.64
C ALA A 81 -13.25 6.91 8.93
N ALA A 82 -12.55 5.87 8.45
CA ALA A 82 -11.32 6.01 7.67
C ALA A 82 -11.56 6.30 6.17
N GLY A 83 -12.82 6.19 5.69
CA GLY A 83 -13.18 6.43 4.30
C GLY A 83 -12.57 5.44 3.30
N VAL A 84 -12.31 4.20 3.74
CA VAL A 84 -11.67 3.15 2.91
C VAL A 84 -12.69 2.12 2.45
N SER A 85 -12.38 1.38 1.37
CA SER A 85 -13.25 0.29 0.92
C SER A 85 -13.18 -0.93 1.85
N SER A 86 -14.22 -1.77 1.87
CA SER A 86 -14.29 -2.94 2.77
C SER A 86 -13.16 -3.96 2.54
N SER A 87 -12.80 -4.21 1.27
CA SER A 87 -11.70 -5.12 0.93
C SER A 87 -10.34 -4.60 1.39
N ILE A 88 -10.08 -3.31 1.18
CA ILE A 88 -8.84 -2.67 1.63
C ILE A 88 -8.77 -2.60 3.16
N ALA A 89 -9.90 -2.31 3.82
CA ALA A 89 -9.97 -2.31 5.28
C ALA A 89 -9.66 -3.69 5.87
N ALA A 90 -10.23 -4.76 5.29
CA ALA A 90 -9.99 -6.12 5.75
C ALA A 90 -8.51 -6.53 5.61
N LEU A 91 -7.87 -6.18 4.47
CA LEU A 91 -6.45 -6.44 4.25
C LEU A 91 -5.57 -5.66 5.24
N ALA A 92 -5.76 -4.35 5.32
CA ALA A 92 -4.95 -3.48 6.18
C ALA A 92 -5.11 -3.84 7.67
N ILE A 93 -6.32 -4.17 8.14
CA ILE A 93 -6.52 -4.63 9.52
C ILE A 93 -5.82 -5.98 9.74
N GLY A 94 -5.89 -6.90 8.77
CA GLY A 94 -5.17 -8.18 8.84
C GLY A 94 -3.65 -7.98 9.00
N GLU A 95 -3.07 -7.07 8.21
CA GLU A 95 -1.66 -6.69 8.29
C GLU A 95 -1.32 -6.04 9.64
N LEU A 96 -2.15 -5.11 10.13
CA LEU A 96 -1.95 -4.43 11.42
C LEU A 96 -2.08 -5.38 12.63
N VAL A 97 -2.93 -6.40 12.52
CA VAL A 97 -3.04 -7.46 13.52
C VAL A 97 -1.81 -8.38 13.46
N ALA A 98 -1.33 -8.71 12.25
CA ALA A 98 -0.11 -9.49 12.07
C ALA A 98 1.14 -8.77 12.60
N SER A 99 1.23 -7.45 12.41
CA SER A 99 2.31 -6.60 12.95
C SER A 99 2.16 -6.30 14.45
N ARG A 100 1.05 -6.74 15.08
CA ARG A 100 0.72 -6.53 16.49
C ARG A 100 0.52 -5.07 16.90
N GLU A 101 0.27 -4.18 15.94
CA GLU A 101 -0.11 -2.78 16.20
C GLU A 101 -1.58 -2.68 16.63
N VAL A 102 -2.41 -3.63 16.22
CA VAL A 102 -3.84 -3.69 16.50
C VAL A 102 -4.19 -5.04 17.11
N VAL A 103 -5.06 -5.04 18.11
CA VAL A 103 -5.52 -6.25 18.79
C VAL A 103 -7.03 -6.40 18.62
N PRO A 104 -7.52 -7.60 18.25
CA PRO A 104 -8.95 -7.88 18.24
C PRO A 104 -9.51 -7.81 19.66
N CYS A 105 -10.62 -7.10 19.84
CA CYS A 105 -11.28 -6.92 21.13
C CYS A 105 -12.79 -7.10 21.00
N LYS A 106 -13.44 -7.48 22.11
CA LYS A 106 -14.89 -7.57 22.18
C LYS A 106 -15.46 -6.24 22.62
N ILE A 107 -16.26 -5.61 21.79
CA ILE A 107 -16.89 -4.30 22.07
C ILE A 107 -18.39 -4.46 22.26
N ARG A 108 -18.97 -3.63 23.14
CA ARG A 108 -20.41 -3.66 23.41
C ARG A 108 -21.02 -2.35 22.94
N LYS A 109 -21.86 -2.41 21.91
CA LYS A 109 -22.53 -1.23 21.35
C LYS A 109 -24.00 -1.22 21.77
N GLY A 110 -24.42 -0.16 22.45
CA GLY A 110 -25.79 0.02 22.96
C GLY A 110 -26.20 -1.03 24.00
N ASN A 111 -27.51 -1.27 24.10
CA ASN A 111 -28.09 -2.14 25.13
C ASN A 111 -28.17 -3.63 24.72
N ARG A 112 -27.36 -4.07 23.74
CA ARG A 112 -27.36 -5.46 23.26
C ARG A 112 -26.65 -6.41 24.23
N LYS A 113 -27.12 -7.67 24.26
CA LYS A 113 -26.66 -8.71 25.19
C LYS A 113 -25.35 -9.38 24.73
N SER A 114 -25.09 -9.45 23.43
CA SER A 114 -23.89 -10.07 22.87
C SER A 114 -22.87 -9.03 22.38
N PRO A 115 -21.58 -9.18 22.70
CA PRO A 115 -20.53 -8.29 22.22
C PRO A 115 -20.16 -8.56 20.75
N TYR A 116 -19.69 -7.52 20.06
CA TYR A 116 -19.20 -7.57 18.68
C TYR A 116 -17.69 -7.77 18.64
N ASP A 117 -17.22 -8.32 17.53
CA ASP A 117 -15.81 -8.28 17.15
C ASP A 117 -15.42 -6.86 16.72
N GLY A 118 -14.48 -6.28 17.45
CA GLY A 118 -13.88 -5.00 17.18
C GLY A 118 -12.37 -5.08 17.20
N PHE A 119 -11.74 -3.95 16.93
CA PHE A 119 -10.30 -3.79 16.89
C PHE A 119 -9.92 -2.53 17.64
N ARG A 120 -8.83 -2.60 18.41
CA ARG A 120 -8.26 -1.47 19.14
C ARG A 120 -6.74 -1.44 18.96
N LEU A 121 -6.12 -0.28 19.19
CA LEU A 121 -4.67 -0.19 19.22
C LEU A 121 -4.09 -1.07 20.33
N ALA A 122 -2.99 -1.74 20.02
CA ALA A 122 -2.17 -2.41 21.00
C ALA A 122 -1.56 -1.35 21.94
N GLU A 123 -1.65 -1.60 23.24
CA GLU A 123 -1.12 -0.70 24.27
C GLU A 123 0.39 -0.44 24.12
N THR A 124 1.11 -1.41 23.53
CA THR A 124 2.54 -1.32 23.21
C THR A 124 2.87 -0.27 22.13
N ALA A 125 1.92 0.07 21.26
CA ALA A 125 2.16 1.02 20.17
C ALA A 125 2.29 2.48 20.66
N LEU A 126 1.91 2.77 21.91
CA LEU A 126 2.02 4.12 22.49
C LEU A 126 3.45 4.46 22.99
N THR A 127 4.35 3.49 23.14
CA THR A 127 5.64 3.71 23.84
C THR A 127 6.82 4.05 22.91
N VAL A 128 6.67 3.96 21.58
CA VAL A 128 7.80 4.13 20.63
C VAL A 128 7.90 5.55 20.05
N ALA A 129 7.10 6.51 20.55
CA ALA A 129 7.10 7.90 20.08
C ALA A 129 7.58 8.91 21.14
N ALA A 130 8.55 8.53 21.99
CA ALA A 130 9.20 9.41 22.96
C ALA A 130 10.72 9.43 22.75
#